data_AF-A0A2E6HFY0-F1
#
_entry.id   AF-A0A2E6HFY0-F1
#
_cell.length_a   1.000
_cell.length_b   1.000
_cell.length_c   1.000
_cell.angle_alpha   90.00
_cell.angle_beta   90.00
_cell.angle_gamma   90.00
#
_symmetry.space_group_name_H-M   'P 1'
#
loop_
_entity.id
_entity.type
_entity.pdbx_description
1 polymer ?
#
loop_
_entity_poly.entity_id
_entity_poly.type
_entity_poly.pdbx_seq_one_letter_code
_entity_poly.pdbx_strand_id
1 'polypeptide(L)'
;MTHGNDGKNFEIQEEKFGSQPQLSDGRILLRPKSDGNTHIWDYNASRPGKYWMEIVYSLAKGESIASPNVSSYRITTKLKATGAINRFRNVNLGKVYFTSAGKQRIELKFKEGNPKVRAVILRPASEGEMIIQSIDRSILLHSRDATIHGVKVQYENKPHKNTVGFWVNTSDQVYWDFNVESGGKFNIEVHQGCGRGHGGSQVIFVVDEQKTEFIVEDTGHFQNFVPRNAGSIHLTKGKHRFWIKPIKKERGAIMDVRLIRLIPTD
;
A
#
# COMPACT_ATOMS: atom_id res chain seq x y z
N MET A 1 -0.10 10.04 -30.99
CA MET A 1 -0.63 9.31 -29.83
C MET A 1 -0.04 9.93 -28.58
N THR A 2 -0.83 10.77 -27.92
CA THR A 2 -0.44 11.60 -26.78
C THR A 2 -0.58 10.79 -25.49
N HIS A 3 0.53 10.64 -24.76
CA HIS A 3 0.53 10.05 -23.42
C HIS A 3 -0.26 10.94 -22.45
N GLY A 4 -1.39 10.42 -21.96
CA GLY A 4 -2.23 11.04 -20.95
C GLY A 4 -1.46 11.23 -19.65
N ASN A 5 -1.25 12.49 -19.31
CA ASN A 5 -0.71 12.95 -18.04
C ASN A 5 -1.81 12.83 -16.98
N ASP A 6 -1.92 11.68 -16.32
CA ASP A 6 -2.77 11.50 -15.13
C ASP A 6 -2.13 12.20 -13.93
N GLY A 7 -2.10 13.53 -14.00
CA GLY A 7 -1.82 14.41 -12.89
C GLY A 7 -2.93 14.26 -11.86
N LYS A 8 -2.79 13.29 -10.95
CA LYS A 8 -3.55 13.31 -9.71
C LYS A 8 -3.21 14.61 -8.98
N ASN A 9 -4.16 15.54 -8.94
CA ASN A 9 -4.16 16.63 -7.98
C ASN A 9 -4.30 15.99 -6.60
N PHE A 10 -3.17 15.67 -5.97
CA PHE A 10 -3.13 15.49 -4.53
C PHE A 10 -3.29 16.90 -3.95
N GLU A 11 -4.51 17.25 -3.54
CA GLU A 11 -4.69 18.31 -2.55
C GLU A 11 -3.72 18.00 -1.41
N ILE A 12 -2.86 18.96 -1.10
CA ILE A 12 -1.94 18.88 0.02
C ILE A 12 -2.83 19.01 1.26
N GLN A 13 -3.47 17.92 1.68
CA GLN A 13 -3.91 17.84 3.06
C GLN A 13 -2.67 18.01 3.91
N GLU A 14 -2.69 18.98 4.83
CA GLU A 14 -1.61 19.14 5.80
C GLU A 14 -1.59 17.90 6.70
N GLU A 15 -0.82 16.90 6.29
CA GLU A 15 -0.70 15.65 7.01
C GLU A 15 0.04 15.91 8.33
N LYS A 16 -0.64 15.68 9.45
CA LYS A 16 -0.07 15.83 10.79
C LYS A 16 0.72 14.59 11.16
N PHE A 17 2.03 14.63 10.95
CA PHE A 17 2.97 13.65 11.51
C PHE A 17 3.40 14.10 12.91
N GLY A 18 3.16 13.25 13.90
CA GLY A 18 3.63 13.44 15.28
C GLY A 18 5.15 13.28 15.42
N SER A 19 5.61 12.96 16.63
CA SER A 19 7.04 12.71 16.91
C SER A 19 7.56 11.40 16.29
N GLN A 20 6.66 10.45 16.02
CA GLN A 20 7.01 9.18 15.38
C GLN A 20 7.08 9.35 13.85
N PRO A 21 8.14 8.84 13.20
CA PRO A 21 8.28 8.96 11.75
C PRO A 21 7.29 8.09 10.98
N GLN A 22 6.68 7.06 11.59
CA GLN A 22 5.69 6.19 10.94
C GLN A 22 4.31 6.32 11.59
N LEU A 23 3.27 6.46 10.76
CA LEU A 23 1.87 6.47 11.16
C LEU A 23 1.31 5.04 11.24
N SER A 24 0.19 4.85 11.93
CA SER A 24 -0.46 3.54 12.08
C SER A 24 -0.95 2.94 10.76
N ASP A 25 -1.17 3.75 9.74
CA ASP A 25 -1.49 3.32 8.38
C ASP A 25 -0.27 2.87 7.56
N GLY A 26 0.93 2.96 8.14
CA GLY A 26 2.17 2.57 7.51
C GLY A 26 2.86 3.68 6.70
N ARG A 27 2.28 4.89 6.58
CA ARG A 27 2.99 6.04 5.98
C ARG A 27 4.20 6.45 6.82
N ILE A 28 5.28 6.83 6.16
CA ILE A 28 6.52 7.25 6.80
C ILE A 28 6.87 8.67 6.35
N LEU A 29 7.22 9.54 7.29
CA LEU A 29 7.74 10.88 7.03
C LEU A 29 9.19 10.99 7.48
N LEU A 30 10.05 11.40 6.56
CA LEU A 30 11.46 11.66 6.80
C LEU A 30 11.72 13.16 6.61
N ARG A 31 12.15 13.83 7.68
CA ARG A 31 12.51 15.24 7.66
C ARG A 31 14.04 15.38 7.52
N PRO A 32 14.56 16.20 6.60
CA PRO A 32 16.00 16.41 6.50
C PRO A 32 16.53 17.04 7.79
N LYS A 33 17.77 16.66 8.17
CA LYS A 33 18.45 17.20 9.36
C LYS A 33 19.21 18.50 9.07
N SER A 34 19.52 18.74 7.80
CA SER A 34 20.22 19.92 7.30
C SER A 34 19.81 20.16 5.85
N ASP A 35 20.01 21.39 5.40
CA ASP A 35 19.97 21.72 3.97
C ASP A 35 21.19 21.09 3.24
N GLY A 36 21.12 21.05 1.92
CA GLY A 36 22.21 20.60 1.05
C GLY A 36 21.76 19.63 -0.04
N ASN A 37 22.72 19.18 -0.86
CA ASN A 37 22.46 18.33 -2.02
C ASN A 37 22.43 16.84 -1.70
N THR A 38 22.56 16.44 -0.43
CA THR A 38 22.49 15.04 0.00
C THR A 38 21.76 14.95 1.33
N HIS A 39 20.75 14.11 1.38
CA HIS A 39 20.04 13.77 2.61
C HIS A 39 20.11 12.27 2.84
N ILE A 40 20.39 11.88 4.09
CA ILE A 40 20.53 10.48 4.49
C ILE A 40 19.70 10.26 5.75
N TRP A 41 18.88 9.22 5.73
CA TRP A 41 18.10 8.75 6.86
C TRP A 41 18.42 7.28 7.12
N ASP A 42 18.77 6.97 8.36
CA ASP A 42 18.73 5.62 8.89
C ASP A 42 17.35 5.45 9.54
N TYR A 43 16.49 4.64 8.93
CA TYR A 43 15.11 4.43 9.36
C TYR A 43 14.90 2.97 9.76
N ASN A 44 14.22 2.71 10.87
CA ASN A 44 13.91 1.35 11.32
C ASN A 44 12.50 0.96 10.83
N ALA A 45 12.42 0.24 9.71
CA ALA A 45 11.14 -0.17 9.11
C ALA A 45 10.43 -1.23 9.95
N SER A 46 9.14 -1.02 10.22
CA SER A 46 8.34 -1.96 11.02
C SER A 46 8.07 -3.28 10.30
N ARG A 47 8.07 -3.27 8.96
CA ARG A 47 7.78 -4.39 8.06
C ARG A 47 8.45 -4.20 6.70
N PRO A 48 8.70 -5.28 5.94
CA PRO A 48 8.99 -5.19 4.51
C PRO A 48 7.79 -4.62 3.73
N GLY A 49 8.04 -4.24 2.47
CA GLY A 49 7.01 -3.90 1.51
C GLY A 49 7.41 -2.78 0.53
N LYS A 50 6.51 -2.53 -0.43
CA LYS A 50 6.67 -1.47 -1.43
C LYS A 50 6.02 -0.16 -0.97
N TYR A 51 6.66 0.96 -1.32
CA TYR A 51 6.18 2.29 -1.00
C TYR A 51 6.36 3.23 -2.20
N TRP A 52 5.39 4.10 -2.46
CA TRP A 52 5.62 5.31 -3.25
C TRP A 52 6.50 6.27 -2.45
N MET A 53 7.58 6.75 -3.06
CA MET A 53 8.45 7.78 -2.49
C MET A 53 8.05 9.14 -3.07
N GLU A 54 7.68 10.06 -2.21
CA GLU A 54 7.27 11.43 -2.54
C GLU A 54 8.26 12.41 -1.91
N ILE A 55 8.60 13.48 -2.62
CA ILE A 55 9.42 14.58 -2.10
C ILE A 55 8.60 15.86 -2.03
N VAL A 56 8.64 16.52 -0.87
CA VAL A 56 8.14 17.89 -0.70
C VAL A 56 9.33 18.83 -0.77
N TYR A 57 9.48 19.58 -1.86
CA TYR A 57 10.63 20.45 -2.10
C TYR A 57 10.23 21.84 -2.61
N SER A 58 11.13 22.80 -2.47
CA SER A 58 11.07 24.09 -3.18
C SER A 58 12.37 24.35 -3.94
N LEU A 59 12.25 24.96 -5.11
CA LEU A 59 13.36 25.32 -5.98
C LEU A 59 12.97 26.59 -6.73
N ALA A 60 13.46 27.77 -6.30
CA ALA A 60 12.95 29.04 -6.80
C ALA A 60 13.06 29.19 -8.33
N LYS A 61 14.16 28.72 -8.91
CA LYS A 61 14.48 28.78 -10.35
C LYS A 61 15.33 27.58 -10.77
N GLY A 62 15.39 27.33 -12.08
CA GLY A 62 16.19 26.26 -12.67
C GLY A 62 15.57 24.88 -12.50
N GLU A 63 16.42 23.86 -12.57
CA GLU A 63 16.04 22.46 -12.50
C GLU A 63 17.04 21.72 -11.59
N SER A 64 16.65 20.53 -11.13
CA SER A 64 17.51 19.64 -10.35
C SER A 64 17.16 18.19 -10.69
N ILE A 65 18.08 17.26 -10.48
CA ILE A 65 17.84 15.83 -10.66
C ILE A 65 17.87 15.16 -9.29
N ALA A 66 16.71 14.71 -8.82
CA ALA A 66 16.57 13.92 -7.61
C ALA A 66 17.00 12.47 -7.90
N SER A 67 17.92 11.95 -7.10
CA SER A 67 18.52 10.63 -7.24
C SER A 67 18.38 9.86 -5.92
N PRO A 68 17.22 9.21 -5.70
CA PRO A 68 17.02 8.33 -4.55
C PRO A 68 17.88 7.07 -4.65
N ASN A 69 18.37 6.63 -3.49
CA ASN A 69 19.13 5.41 -3.30
C ASN A 69 18.55 4.69 -2.07
N VAL A 70 17.73 3.68 -2.34
CA VAL A 70 17.06 2.84 -1.33
C VAL A 70 17.15 1.40 -1.80
N SER A 71 17.83 0.54 -1.04
CA SER A 71 18.07 -0.86 -1.43
C SER A 71 18.67 -0.95 -2.85
N SER A 72 17.98 -1.51 -3.84
CA SER A 72 18.39 -1.56 -5.25
C SER A 72 17.82 -0.44 -6.13
N TYR A 73 16.94 0.41 -5.60
CA TYR A 73 16.27 1.47 -6.36
C TYR A 73 17.21 2.65 -6.63
N ARG A 74 17.35 3.04 -7.91
CA ARG A 74 18.27 4.11 -8.39
C ARG A 74 17.65 5.03 -9.46
N ILE A 75 16.34 4.99 -9.66
CA ILE A 75 15.70 5.78 -10.72
C ILE A 75 15.71 7.26 -10.34
N THR A 76 16.19 8.09 -11.26
CA THR A 76 16.29 9.55 -11.07
C THR A 76 15.03 10.25 -11.57
N THR A 77 14.71 11.41 -10.99
CA THR A 77 13.55 12.22 -11.37
C THR A 77 13.97 13.67 -11.57
N LYS A 78 13.57 14.27 -12.70
CA LYS A 78 13.80 15.68 -12.98
C LYS A 78 12.82 16.55 -12.18
N LEU A 79 13.36 17.47 -11.38
CA LEU A 79 12.65 18.48 -10.61
C LEU A 79 12.68 19.81 -11.36
N LYS A 80 11.54 20.51 -11.38
CA LYS A 80 11.36 21.82 -12.02
C LYS A 80 11.33 22.92 -10.96
N ALA A 81 11.57 24.15 -11.39
CA ALA A 81 11.36 25.31 -10.52
C ALA A 81 9.94 25.32 -9.93
N THR A 82 9.85 25.58 -8.64
CA THR A 82 8.59 25.81 -7.94
C THR A 82 8.18 27.28 -7.98
N GLY A 83 9.08 28.19 -8.34
CA GLY A 83 8.83 29.61 -8.61
C GLY A 83 9.11 30.55 -7.42
N ALA A 84 9.34 30.02 -6.22
CA ALA A 84 9.78 30.81 -5.06
C ALA A 84 10.44 29.90 -4.01
N ILE A 85 11.30 30.46 -3.17
CA ILE A 85 12.05 29.72 -2.14
C ILE A 85 11.14 29.14 -1.02
N ASN A 86 9.95 29.70 -0.83
CA ASN A 86 8.97 29.22 0.16
C ASN A 86 7.78 28.51 -0.49
N ARG A 87 7.82 28.30 -1.82
CA ARG A 87 6.75 27.60 -2.56
C ARG A 87 7.14 26.14 -2.69
N PHE A 88 6.57 25.29 -1.83
CA PHE A 88 6.84 23.86 -1.83
C PHE A 88 5.84 23.12 -2.73
N ARG A 89 6.31 22.07 -3.40
CA ARG A 89 5.51 21.15 -4.22
C ARG A 89 5.84 19.71 -3.85
N ASN A 90 4.87 18.82 -4.04
CA ASN A 90 5.05 17.39 -3.95
C ASN A 90 5.35 16.80 -5.35
N VAL A 91 6.33 15.91 -5.44
CA VAL A 91 6.63 15.12 -6.65
C VAL A 91 6.86 13.67 -6.26
N ASN A 92 6.31 12.75 -7.05
CA ASN A 92 6.56 11.32 -6.91
C ASN A 92 7.92 10.96 -7.54
N LEU A 93 8.78 10.30 -6.77
CA LEU A 93 10.11 9.83 -7.16
C LEU A 93 10.11 8.35 -7.59
N GLY A 94 8.94 7.71 -7.62
CA GLY A 94 8.69 6.31 -7.98
C GLY A 94 8.52 5.37 -6.77
N LYS A 95 8.48 4.06 -7.04
CA LYS A 95 8.26 3.03 -6.01
C LYS A 95 9.60 2.49 -5.48
N VAL A 96 9.79 2.51 -4.17
CA VAL A 96 10.91 1.87 -3.45
C VAL A 96 10.43 0.63 -2.72
N TYR A 97 11.36 -0.29 -2.40
CA TYR A 97 11.03 -1.54 -1.72
C TYR A 97 11.96 -1.79 -0.54
N PHE A 98 11.39 -2.05 0.64
CA PHE A 98 12.12 -2.57 1.78
C PHE A 98 12.05 -4.10 1.77
N THR A 99 13.19 -4.76 1.63
CA THR A 99 13.29 -6.22 1.57
C THR A 99 13.08 -6.91 2.91
N SER A 100 13.23 -6.17 4.01
CA SER A 100 13.04 -6.67 5.37
C SER A 100 12.50 -5.57 6.29
N ALA A 101 11.94 -5.96 7.43
CA ALA A 101 11.87 -5.07 8.58
C ALA A 101 13.29 -4.74 9.08
N GLY A 102 13.41 -3.74 9.94
CA GLY A 102 14.68 -3.36 10.55
C GLY A 102 15.32 -2.12 9.89
N LYS A 103 16.62 -1.95 10.14
CA LYS A 103 17.39 -0.78 9.67
C LYS A 103 17.43 -0.72 8.14
N GLN A 104 16.90 0.37 7.59
CA GLN A 104 16.95 0.77 6.19
C GLN A 104 17.74 2.06 6.07
N ARG A 105 18.65 2.12 5.09
CA ARG A 105 19.34 3.36 4.73
C ARG A 105 18.67 3.96 3.50
N ILE A 106 18.22 5.20 3.64
CA ILE A 106 17.53 5.95 2.60
C ILE A 106 18.38 7.17 2.29
N GLU A 107 18.86 7.27 1.06
CA GLU A 107 19.65 8.40 0.59
C GLU A 107 18.91 9.10 -0.55
N LEU A 108 18.95 10.44 -0.55
CA LEU A 108 18.43 11.27 -1.63
C LEU A 108 19.48 12.30 -1.99
N LYS A 109 19.99 12.22 -3.22
CA LYS A 109 20.98 13.14 -3.77
C LYS A 109 20.36 14.05 -4.83
N PHE A 110 20.86 15.27 -4.92
CA PHE A 110 20.50 16.21 -5.98
C PHE A 110 21.72 16.49 -6.85
N LYS A 111 21.53 16.38 -8.17
CA LYS A 111 22.49 16.90 -9.14
C LYS A 111 21.91 18.20 -9.71
N GLU A 112 22.75 19.24 -9.73
CA GLU A 112 22.42 20.60 -10.16
C GLU A 112 21.32 21.24 -9.30
N GLY A 113 21.37 22.57 -9.18
CA GLY A 113 20.52 23.29 -8.24
C GLY A 113 20.81 22.95 -6.77
N ASN A 114 19.94 23.45 -5.89
CA ASN A 114 19.95 23.17 -4.46
C ASN A 114 18.51 23.28 -3.92
N PRO A 115 17.64 22.31 -4.25
CA PRO A 115 16.26 22.34 -3.80
C PRO A 115 16.20 22.24 -2.27
N LYS A 116 15.40 23.09 -1.63
CA LYS A 116 15.12 22.92 -0.20
C LYS A 116 14.12 21.80 -0.02
N VAL A 117 14.50 20.75 0.69
CA VAL A 117 13.62 19.64 1.02
C VAL A 117 12.92 19.93 2.34
N ARG A 118 11.59 19.81 2.36
CA ARG A 118 10.80 19.85 3.60
C ARG A 118 10.62 18.46 4.17
N ALA A 119 10.36 17.49 3.30
CA ALA A 119 10.11 16.12 3.69
C ALA A 119 10.28 15.14 2.52
N VAL A 120 10.54 13.88 2.84
CA VAL A 120 10.24 12.72 2.02
C VAL A 120 9.12 11.93 2.68
N ILE A 121 8.10 11.56 1.91
CA ILE A 121 6.97 10.75 2.37
C ILE A 121 7.04 9.39 1.67
N LEU A 122 6.98 8.30 2.43
CA LEU A 122 6.79 6.96 1.89
C LEU A 122 5.36 6.52 2.15
N ARG A 123 4.59 6.27 1.09
CA ARG A 123 3.21 5.77 1.18
C ARG A 123 3.18 4.30 0.80
N PRO A 124 2.56 3.40 1.59
CA PRO A 124 2.42 2.00 1.19
C PRO A 124 1.85 1.86 -0.23
N ALA A 125 2.38 0.91 -0.99
CA ALA A 125 1.97 0.63 -2.36
C ALA A 125 1.83 -0.87 -2.57
N SER A 126 0.96 -1.27 -3.50
CA SER A 126 0.86 -2.66 -3.96
C SER A 126 2.17 -3.14 -4.60
N GLU A 127 2.48 -4.43 -4.41
CA GLU A 127 3.69 -5.02 -4.96
C GLU A 127 3.52 -5.49 -6.40
N GLY A 128 2.31 -5.91 -6.78
CA GLY A 128 1.97 -6.32 -8.13
C GLY A 128 1.35 -5.20 -8.98
N GLU A 129 0.49 -5.63 -9.90
CA GLU A 129 0.00 -4.82 -11.02
C GLU A 129 -1.42 -4.29 -10.78
N MET A 130 -1.91 -3.47 -11.71
CA MET A 130 -3.30 -3.04 -11.70
C MET A 130 -4.23 -4.24 -11.89
N ILE A 131 -5.25 -4.33 -11.06
CA ILE A 131 -6.25 -5.40 -11.12
C ILE A 131 -7.34 -5.00 -12.11
N ILE A 132 -7.55 -5.86 -13.09
CA ILE A 132 -8.57 -5.71 -14.13
C ILE A 132 -9.58 -6.85 -14.04
N GLN A 133 -10.81 -6.58 -14.49
CA GLN A 133 -11.83 -7.60 -14.63
C GLN A 133 -11.52 -8.54 -15.80
N SER A 134 -11.64 -9.85 -15.54
CA SER A 134 -11.46 -10.91 -16.54
C SER A 134 -12.61 -10.94 -17.55
N ILE A 135 -12.40 -11.65 -18.68
CA ILE A 135 -13.42 -11.84 -19.74
C ILE A 135 -14.67 -12.54 -19.20
N ASP A 136 -14.51 -13.50 -18.28
CA ASP A 136 -15.62 -14.17 -17.57
C ASP A 136 -16.26 -13.30 -16.49
N ARG A 137 -15.96 -11.99 -16.48
CA ARG A 137 -16.33 -10.99 -15.48
C ARG A 137 -15.76 -11.19 -14.08
N SER A 138 -15.05 -12.27 -13.79
CA SER A 138 -14.43 -12.46 -12.48
C SER A 138 -13.33 -11.43 -12.20
N ILE A 139 -13.07 -11.16 -10.92
CA ILE A 139 -12.00 -10.25 -10.49
C ILE A 139 -11.18 -10.99 -9.45
N LEU A 140 -9.87 -11.09 -9.70
CA LEU A 140 -8.93 -11.75 -8.80
C LEU A 140 -8.14 -10.71 -8.01
N LEU A 141 -8.34 -10.69 -6.69
CA LEU A 141 -7.60 -9.84 -5.77
C LEU A 141 -6.50 -10.67 -5.10
N HIS A 142 -5.35 -10.83 -5.76
CA HIS A 142 -4.25 -11.61 -5.20
C HIS A 142 -3.55 -10.83 -4.08
N SER A 143 -3.11 -11.51 -3.03
CA SER A 143 -2.30 -10.93 -1.94
C SER A 143 -1.11 -10.04 -2.37
N ARG A 144 -0.46 -10.31 -3.52
CA ARG A 144 0.65 -9.50 -4.05
C ARG A 144 0.22 -8.11 -4.50
N ASP A 145 -1.04 -7.97 -4.89
CA ASP A 145 -1.63 -6.73 -5.40
C ASP A 145 -2.25 -5.91 -4.25
N ALA A 146 -2.20 -6.43 -3.03
CA ALA A 146 -2.70 -5.73 -1.85
C ALA A 146 -1.82 -4.53 -1.53
N THR A 147 -2.45 -3.41 -1.18
CA THR A 147 -1.79 -2.32 -0.47
C THR A 147 -2.05 -2.48 1.02
N ILE A 148 -0.96 -2.42 1.78
CA ILE A 148 -0.99 -2.59 3.23
C ILE A 148 -1.22 -1.24 3.92
N HIS A 149 -2.26 -1.15 4.73
CA HIS A 149 -2.56 -0.04 5.61
C HIS A 149 -2.31 -0.47 7.06
N GLY A 150 -1.06 -0.47 7.49
CA GLY A 150 -0.67 -1.04 8.77
C GLY A 150 0.84 -1.15 8.97
N VAL A 151 1.22 -1.59 10.17
CA VAL A 151 2.63 -1.62 10.61
C VAL A 151 3.18 -3.03 10.84
N LYS A 152 2.33 -4.05 11.02
CA LYS A 152 2.72 -5.45 11.24
C LYS A 152 2.26 -6.38 10.12
N VAL A 153 1.01 -6.26 9.65
CA VAL A 153 0.52 -7.05 8.52
C VAL A 153 1.40 -6.79 7.30
N GLN A 154 1.67 -7.82 6.51
CA GLN A 154 2.54 -7.70 5.34
C GLN A 154 2.20 -8.75 4.29
N TYR A 155 2.62 -8.48 3.05
CA TYR A 155 2.66 -9.52 2.03
C TYR A 155 3.90 -10.41 2.24
N GLU A 156 3.69 -11.71 2.29
CA GLU A 156 4.73 -12.72 2.42
C GLU A 156 5.02 -13.35 1.06
N ASN A 157 6.01 -12.81 0.36
CA ASN A 157 6.35 -13.14 -1.03
C ASN A 157 7.02 -14.50 -1.27
N LYS A 158 7.20 -15.34 -0.24
CA LYS A 158 7.75 -16.69 -0.43
C LYS A 158 6.76 -17.52 -1.26
N PRO A 159 7.21 -18.28 -2.28
CA PRO A 159 6.29 -18.98 -3.21
C PRO A 159 5.23 -19.86 -2.54
N HIS A 160 5.62 -20.61 -1.49
CA HIS A 160 4.70 -21.47 -0.74
C HIS A 160 3.71 -20.68 0.13
N LYS A 161 4.00 -19.41 0.44
CA LYS A 161 3.12 -18.51 1.20
C LYS A 161 2.24 -17.65 0.31
N ASN A 162 2.83 -16.81 -0.56
CA ASN A 162 2.21 -15.66 -1.26
C ASN A 162 0.90 -15.20 -0.61
N THR A 163 0.97 -14.72 0.62
CA THR A 163 -0.21 -14.42 1.44
C THR A 163 -0.07 -13.05 2.08
N VAL A 164 -1.19 -12.40 2.37
CA VAL A 164 -1.21 -11.37 3.41
C VAL A 164 -1.17 -12.12 4.75
N GLY A 165 -0.10 -11.91 5.52
CA GLY A 165 0.15 -12.59 6.78
C GLY A 165 0.74 -11.65 7.83
N PHE A 166 1.28 -12.20 8.92
CA PHE A 166 1.70 -11.43 10.11
C PHE A 166 0.60 -10.52 10.68
N TRP A 167 -0.66 -10.88 10.44
CA TRP A 167 -1.78 -10.03 10.80
C TRP A 167 -2.16 -10.21 12.27
N VAL A 168 -1.48 -9.47 13.14
CA VAL A 168 -1.64 -9.56 14.60
C VAL A 168 -2.30 -8.33 15.23
N ASN A 169 -2.39 -7.22 14.51
CA ASN A 169 -3.01 -5.98 14.97
C ASN A 169 -4.39 -5.81 14.35
N THR A 170 -5.39 -5.44 15.14
CA THR A 170 -6.72 -5.09 14.63
C THR A 170 -6.75 -3.73 13.93
N SER A 171 -5.78 -2.86 14.21
CA SER A 171 -5.61 -1.57 13.52
C SER A 171 -5.09 -1.71 12.10
N ASP A 172 -4.42 -2.82 11.80
CA ASP A 172 -3.84 -3.08 10.50
C ASP A 172 -4.93 -3.56 9.54
N GLN A 173 -4.94 -3.02 8.33
CA GLN A 173 -5.94 -3.23 7.29
C GLN A 173 -5.22 -3.50 5.97
N VAL A 174 -5.90 -4.15 5.04
CA VAL A 174 -5.39 -4.32 3.67
C VAL A 174 -6.48 -3.98 2.67
N TYR A 175 -6.06 -3.50 1.51
CA TYR A 175 -7.00 -3.23 0.44
C TYR A 175 -6.44 -3.50 -0.95
N TRP A 176 -7.35 -3.64 -1.90
CA TRP A 176 -7.06 -3.77 -3.32
C TRP A 176 -7.81 -2.68 -4.08
N ASP A 177 -7.09 -1.96 -4.95
CA ASP A 177 -7.69 -1.04 -5.92
C ASP A 177 -7.85 -1.78 -7.25
N PHE A 178 -9.05 -1.74 -7.84
CA PHE A 178 -9.37 -2.47 -9.07
C PHE A 178 -10.37 -1.73 -9.94
N ASN A 179 -10.48 -2.13 -11.21
CA ASN A 179 -11.42 -1.56 -12.16
C ASN A 179 -12.43 -2.60 -12.64
N VAL A 180 -13.71 -2.22 -12.68
CA VAL A 180 -14.84 -3.03 -13.14
C VAL A 180 -15.31 -2.48 -14.48
N GLU A 181 -15.34 -3.32 -15.51
CA GLU A 181 -15.82 -2.92 -16.84
C GLU A 181 -17.31 -3.26 -17.05
N SER A 182 -17.75 -4.38 -16.50
CA SER A 182 -19.13 -4.88 -16.50
C SER A 182 -19.59 -5.08 -15.05
N GLY A 183 -20.50 -4.20 -14.62
CA GLY A 183 -21.09 -4.26 -13.29
C GLY A 183 -22.04 -5.45 -13.10
N GLY A 184 -22.64 -5.54 -11.90
CA GLY A 184 -23.56 -6.60 -11.53
C GLY A 184 -23.31 -7.12 -10.12
N LYS A 185 -23.96 -8.25 -9.78
CA LYS A 185 -23.77 -8.92 -8.49
C LYS A 185 -22.58 -9.89 -8.55
N PHE A 186 -21.80 -9.89 -7.48
CA PHE A 186 -20.62 -10.73 -7.31
C PHE A 186 -20.66 -11.43 -5.95
N ASN A 187 -20.43 -12.74 -5.94
CA ASN A 187 -20.10 -13.47 -4.72
C ASN A 187 -18.64 -13.21 -4.35
N ILE A 188 -18.39 -13.04 -3.05
CA ILE A 188 -17.05 -12.91 -2.49
C ILE A 188 -16.61 -14.32 -2.06
N GLU A 189 -15.52 -14.82 -2.62
CA GLU A 189 -14.83 -16.02 -2.16
C GLU A 189 -13.45 -15.62 -1.63
N VAL A 190 -13.21 -15.81 -0.33
CA VAL A 190 -11.90 -15.57 0.29
C VAL A 190 -11.14 -16.89 0.48
N HIS A 191 -9.89 -16.93 0.05
CA HIS A 191 -9.00 -18.07 0.31
C HIS A 191 -8.23 -17.79 1.59
N GLN A 192 -8.82 -18.18 2.72
CA GLN A 192 -8.26 -17.91 4.05
C GLN A 192 -7.39 -19.07 4.55
N GLY A 193 -6.36 -18.75 5.32
CA GLY A 193 -5.63 -19.68 6.15
C GLY A 193 -5.71 -19.27 7.62
N CYS A 194 -5.85 -20.23 8.53
CA CYS A 194 -5.86 -20.00 9.96
C CYS A 194 -5.31 -21.23 10.70
N GLY A 195 -4.45 -21.00 11.69
CA GLY A 195 -3.85 -22.07 12.49
C GLY A 195 -4.88 -22.86 13.31
N ARG A 196 -4.55 -24.11 13.63
CA ARG A 196 -5.35 -24.96 14.50
C ARG A 196 -5.62 -24.30 15.86
N GLY A 197 -6.88 -24.12 16.21
CA GLY A 197 -7.34 -23.44 17.42
C GLY A 197 -7.31 -21.91 17.34
N HIS A 198 -6.99 -21.31 16.19
CA HIS A 198 -6.90 -19.85 15.99
C HIS A 198 -8.13 -19.20 15.34
N GLY A 199 -9.14 -19.99 14.95
CA GLY A 199 -10.38 -19.48 14.37
C GLY A 199 -11.18 -18.57 15.33
N GLY A 200 -12.16 -17.85 14.78
CA GLY A 200 -13.10 -17.00 15.51
C GLY A 200 -12.81 -15.50 15.46
N SER A 201 -11.67 -15.07 14.89
CA SER A 201 -11.45 -13.65 14.62
C SER A 201 -12.54 -13.11 13.68
N GLN A 202 -12.95 -11.86 13.87
CA GLN A 202 -13.98 -11.21 13.06
C GLN A 202 -13.35 -10.13 12.20
N VAL A 203 -13.67 -10.13 10.92
CA VAL A 203 -13.29 -9.09 9.96
C VAL A 203 -14.51 -8.60 9.22
N ILE A 204 -14.40 -7.42 8.61
CA ILE A 204 -15.41 -6.86 7.72
C ILE A 204 -14.78 -6.59 6.36
N PHE A 205 -15.46 -7.06 5.32
CA PHE A 205 -15.18 -6.75 3.93
C PHE A 205 -15.96 -5.51 3.54
N VAL A 206 -15.28 -4.53 2.94
CA VAL A 206 -15.90 -3.24 2.58
C VAL A 206 -15.56 -2.88 1.15
N VAL A 207 -16.58 -2.63 0.34
CA VAL A 207 -16.45 -2.02 -1.00
C VAL A 207 -17.49 -0.93 -1.10
N ASP A 208 -17.06 0.29 -1.42
CA ASP A 208 -17.90 1.48 -1.36
C ASP A 208 -18.60 1.60 0.01
N GLU A 209 -19.94 1.64 0.02
CA GLU A 209 -20.76 1.67 1.24
C GLU A 209 -21.17 0.27 1.73
N GLN A 210 -20.93 -0.77 0.93
CA GLN A 210 -21.34 -2.15 1.21
C GLN A 210 -20.37 -2.81 2.20
N LYS A 211 -20.94 -3.59 3.11
CA LYS A 211 -20.20 -4.25 4.18
C LYS A 211 -20.69 -5.68 4.37
N THR A 212 -19.75 -6.61 4.48
CA THR A 212 -20.05 -8.00 4.86
C THR A 212 -19.13 -8.45 5.98
N GLU A 213 -19.70 -8.86 7.10
CA GLU A 213 -18.95 -9.45 8.20
C GLU A 213 -18.57 -10.89 7.89
N PHE A 214 -17.39 -11.30 8.37
CA PHE A 214 -16.85 -12.62 8.16
C PHE A 214 -16.14 -13.12 9.42
N ILE A 215 -16.49 -14.33 9.84
CA ILE A 215 -15.84 -15.02 10.94
C ILE A 215 -14.78 -15.94 10.36
N VAL A 216 -13.53 -15.71 10.73
CA VAL A 216 -12.39 -16.53 10.32
C VAL A 216 -12.56 -17.94 10.87
N GLU A 217 -12.42 -18.94 10.02
CA GLU A 217 -12.54 -20.35 10.41
C GLU A 217 -11.14 -20.96 10.58
N ASP A 218 -11.02 -21.90 11.50
CA ASP A 218 -9.84 -22.74 11.62
C ASP A 218 -9.65 -23.58 10.34
N THR A 219 -8.46 -23.49 9.73
CA THR A 219 -8.10 -24.32 8.56
C THR A 219 -7.01 -25.34 8.88
N GLY A 220 -6.68 -25.54 10.16
CA GLY A 220 -5.66 -26.46 10.67
C GLY A 220 -4.24 -25.94 10.57
N HIS A 221 -3.95 -25.01 9.65
CA HIS A 221 -2.63 -24.40 9.47
C HIS A 221 -2.74 -23.08 8.69
N PHE A 222 -1.93 -22.06 9.03
CA PHE A 222 -1.97 -20.74 8.37
C PHE A 222 -1.70 -20.79 6.85
N GLN A 223 -0.99 -21.81 6.37
CA GLN A 223 -0.74 -22.02 4.93
C GLN A 223 -1.71 -23.01 4.28
N ASN A 224 -2.70 -23.54 5.02
CA ASN A 224 -3.77 -24.33 4.44
C ASN A 224 -4.91 -23.38 4.03
N PHE A 225 -4.84 -22.92 2.77
CA PHE A 225 -5.78 -21.95 2.25
C PHE A 225 -7.07 -22.66 1.79
N VAL A 226 -8.19 -22.35 2.45
CA VAL A 226 -9.50 -22.93 2.15
C VAL A 226 -10.41 -21.84 1.60
N PRO A 227 -11.07 -22.05 0.44
CA PRO A 227 -12.04 -21.10 -0.10
C PRO A 227 -13.28 -21.04 0.79
N ARG A 228 -13.74 -19.83 1.11
CA ARG A 228 -14.96 -19.58 1.90
C ARG A 228 -15.82 -18.52 1.25
N ASN A 229 -17.13 -18.77 1.21
CA ASN A 229 -18.10 -17.76 0.83
C ASN A 229 -18.13 -16.68 1.92
N ALA A 230 -18.01 -15.44 1.48
CA ALA A 230 -17.91 -14.24 2.30
C ALA A 230 -19.05 -13.24 1.97
N GLY A 231 -20.18 -13.77 1.51
CA GLY A 231 -21.36 -13.03 1.07
C GLY A 231 -21.26 -12.53 -0.37
N SER A 232 -22.00 -11.47 -0.69
CA SER A 232 -22.07 -10.90 -2.02
C SER A 232 -22.11 -9.38 -1.99
N ILE A 233 -21.67 -8.75 -3.07
CA ILE A 233 -21.68 -7.31 -3.29
C ILE A 233 -22.21 -7.00 -4.69
N HIS A 234 -22.71 -5.79 -4.88
CA HIS A 234 -23.06 -5.25 -6.19
C HIS A 234 -22.01 -4.22 -6.62
N LEU A 235 -21.46 -4.33 -7.82
CA LEU A 235 -20.45 -3.40 -8.33
C LEU A 235 -20.96 -2.70 -9.58
N THR A 236 -20.77 -1.38 -9.64
CA THR A 236 -20.97 -0.60 -10.86
C THR A 236 -19.71 -0.60 -11.71
N LYS A 237 -19.83 -0.22 -12.99
CA LYS A 237 -18.65 0.07 -13.82
C LYS A 237 -17.82 1.19 -13.17
N GLY A 238 -16.50 1.01 -13.13
CA GLY A 238 -15.56 2.02 -12.65
C GLY A 238 -14.54 1.50 -11.64
N LYS A 239 -13.88 2.44 -10.96
CA LYS A 239 -12.82 2.17 -10.00
C LYS A 239 -13.41 1.88 -8.63
N HIS A 240 -12.92 0.81 -8.01
CA HIS A 240 -13.37 0.32 -6.71
C HIS A 240 -12.18 0.06 -5.80
N ARG A 241 -12.47 0.05 -4.49
CA ARG A 241 -11.51 -0.39 -3.46
C ARG A 241 -12.13 -1.42 -2.55
N PHE A 242 -11.54 -2.60 -2.50
CA PHE A 242 -11.93 -3.68 -1.60
C PHE A 242 -11.06 -3.64 -0.35
N TRP A 243 -11.65 -3.43 0.81
CA TRP A 243 -10.96 -3.48 2.10
C TRP A 243 -11.27 -4.78 2.83
N ILE A 244 -10.28 -5.26 3.58
CA ILE A 244 -10.49 -6.13 4.72
C ILE A 244 -10.06 -5.37 5.96
N LYS A 245 -10.97 -5.24 6.94
CA LYS A 245 -10.71 -4.55 8.20
C LYS A 245 -11.00 -5.48 9.37
N PRO A 246 -10.07 -5.71 10.31
CA PRO A 246 -10.37 -6.49 11.50
C PRO A 246 -11.35 -5.74 12.41
N ILE A 247 -12.32 -6.48 12.95
CA ILE A 247 -13.20 -6.02 14.04
C ILE A 247 -12.65 -6.53 15.37
N LYS A 248 -12.38 -7.83 15.43
CA LYS A 248 -11.95 -8.53 16.65
C LYS A 248 -10.89 -9.58 16.33
N LYS A 249 -9.85 -9.64 17.16
CA LYS A 249 -8.87 -10.74 17.15
C LYS A 249 -9.22 -11.72 18.26
N GLU A 250 -9.49 -12.97 17.91
CA GLU A 250 -9.88 -13.99 18.90
C GLU A 250 -8.68 -14.67 19.57
N ARG A 251 -7.58 -14.84 18.83
CA ARG A 251 -6.38 -15.58 19.27
C ARG A 251 -5.09 -14.84 18.90
N GLY A 252 -4.03 -15.57 18.52
CA GLY A 252 -2.72 -15.00 18.21
C GLY A 252 -2.71 -14.05 17.00
N ALA A 253 -3.48 -14.37 15.95
CA ALA A 253 -3.53 -13.66 14.67
C ALA A 253 -4.98 -13.55 14.15
N ILE A 254 -5.19 -12.67 13.17
CA ILE A 254 -6.48 -12.49 12.49
C ILE A 254 -6.74 -13.65 11.53
N MET A 255 -5.99 -13.72 10.43
CA MET A 255 -6.01 -14.74 9.38
C MET A 255 -4.84 -14.51 8.41
N ASP A 256 -4.55 -15.50 7.59
CA ASP A 256 -3.76 -15.35 6.37
C ASP A 256 -4.71 -15.28 5.14
N VAL A 257 -4.41 -14.43 4.16
CA VAL A 257 -5.23 -14.28 2.94
C VAL A 257 -4.38 -14.49 1.69
N ARG A 258 -4.63 -15.57 0.95
CA ARG A 258 -3.93 -15.84 -0.32
C ARG A 258 -4.49 -14.97 -1.44
N LEU A 259 -5.81 -14.95 -1.57
CA LEU A 259 -6.53 -14.21 -2.61
C LEU A 259 -8.01 -14.06 -2.23
N ILE A 260 -8.68 -13.12 -2.89
CA ILE A 260 -10.15 -13.05 -2.96
C ILE A 260 -10.57 -13.14 -4.43
N ARG A 261 -11.65 -13.88 -4.70
CA ARG A 261 -12.32 -13.89 -6.00
C ARG A 261 -13.67 -13.22 -5.87
N LEU A 262 -13.93 -12.25 -6.73
CA LEU A 262 -15.26 -11.72 -6.96
C LEU A 262 -15.83 -12.45 -8.17
N ILE A 263 -16.84 -13.27 -7.93
CA ILE A 263 -17.40 -14.20 -8.93
C ILE A 263 -18.78 -13.68 -9.34
N PRO A 264 -19.02 -13.33 -10.62
CA PRO A 264 -20.32 -12.84 -11.07
C PRO A 264 -21.40 -13.92 -10.85
N THR A 265 -22.61 -13.51 -10.46
CA THR A 265 -23.73 -14.46 -10.24
C THR A 265 -24.84 -14.37 -11.28
N ASP A 266 -24.83 -13.31 -12.08
CA ASP A 266 -25.84 -12.95 -13.07
C ASP A 266 -25.12 -12.52 -14.34
#